data_AF-A0A0E3LEJ1-F1
#
_entry.id   AF-A0A0E3LEJ1-F1
#
_cell.length_a   1.000
_cell.length_b   1.000
_cell.length_c   1.000
_cell.angle_alpha   90.00
_cell.angle_beta   90.00
_cell.angle_gamma   90.00
#
_symmetry.space_group_name_H-M   'P 1'
#
loop_
_entity.id
_entity.type
_entity.pdbx_description
1 polymer ?
#
loop_
_entity_poly.entity_id
_entity_poly.type
_entity_poly.pdbx_seq_one_letter_code
_entity_poly.pdbx_strand_id
1 'polypeptide(L)'
;MASSDYPSSEREAGQISLPEFGKMFKIQTSEKTGYLQKIFSAGAPVIAIAFAELLIFTGRIKEAAATYTLLLIILSLSIIASKKLETRKVYQALILLPVLRLVNLSMPIFFEANIYSFVFMYLPMTIPITIVSVYQEIPKEGKMDLLRKMGLYLPFSLLAGLIFAEAEYLIVQTRPLIPDLSFFNLLQLTIIMIFIVGLIEELIFRGIIQTRLEEFLGPAGGVLLASLLFGVMHSSYGTFYEIVYTFLAGGILGYFFYRTKSLPLVVMIHGFINIFLFGIIPHLGPGLGLV
;
A
#
# COMPACT_ATOMS: atom_id res chain seq x y z
N MET A 1 47.82 -18.98 64.63
CA MET A 1 46.73 -19.89 64.21
C MET A 1 45.42 -19.14 64.46
N ALA A 2 45.05 -18.26 63.53
CA ALA A 2 44.11 -18.48 62.43
C ALA A 2 42.67 -18.12 62.86
N SER A 3 42.28 -16.88 62.54
CA SER A 3 40.92 -16.35 62.56
C SER A 3 40.07 -17.03 61.50
N SER A 4 38.80 -17.34 61.81
CA SER A 4 37.81 -17.73 60.81
C SER A 4 36.84 -16.57 60.60
N ASP A 5 37.17 -15.72 59.63
CA ASP A 5 36.25 -14.75 59.05
C ASP A 5 35.27 -15.50 58.14
N TYR A 6 33.99 -15.52 58.52
CA TYR A 6 32.89 -15.81 57.59
C TYR A 6 32.10 -14.52 57.39
N PRO A 7 32.06 -13.94 56.18
CA PRO A 7 31.16 -12.82 55.91
C PRO A 7 29.75 -13.36 55.74
N SER A 8 28.80 -12.77 56.47
CA SER A 8 27.37 -12.92 56.24
C SER A 8 27.04 -12.46 54.83
N SER A 9 26.60 -13.38 53.98
CA SER A 9 26.03 -13.05 52.68
C SER A 9 24.65 -12.42 52.88
N GLU A 10 24.62 -11.12 53.18
CA GLU A 10 23.44 -10.30 52.96
C GLU A 10 23.22 -10.28 51.45
N ARG A 11 22.24 -11.06 50.97
CA ARG A 11 21.66 -10.83 49.66
C ARG A 11 21.03 -9.45 49.73
N GLU A 12 21.65 -8.46 49.09
CA GLU A 12 21.00 -7.21 48.71
C GLU A 12 19.78 -7.57 47.86
N ALA A 13 18.65 -7.81 48.51
CA ALA A 13 17.35 -7.69 47.90
C ALA A 13 17.17 -6.19 47.67
N GLY A 14 17.60 -5.71 46.50
CA GLY A 14 17.38 -4.34 46.08
C GLY A 14 15.92 -3.98 46.29
N GLN A 15 15.65 -3.16 47.30
CA GLN A 15 14.33 -2.58 47.53
C GLN A 15 14.08 -1.62 46.38
N ILE A 16 13.42 -2.11 45.32
CA ILE A 16 12.83 -1.24 44.31
C ILE A 16 11.86 -0.34 45.08
N SER A 17 12.23 0.92 45.23
CA SER A 17 11.48 1.84 46.08
C SER A 17 10.07 2.04 45.49
N LEU A 18 9.03 2.11 46.32
CA LEU A 18 7.64 2.40 45.90
C LEU A 18 7.50 3.56 44.87
N PRO A 19 8.32 4.64 44.94
CA PRO A 19 8.36 5.68 43.92
C PRO A 19 8.83 5.21 42.53
N GLU A 20 9.76 4.26 42.46
CA GLU A 20 10.21 3.67 41.20
C GLU A 20 9.15 2.78 40.58
N PHE A 21 8.45 1.98 41.39
CA PHE A 21 7.29 1.20 40.92
C PHE A 21 6.19 2.11 40.36
N GLY A 22 5.88 3.22 41.04
CA GLY A 22 4.92 4.22 40.56
C GLY A 22 5.34 4.92 39.27
N LYS A 23 6.63 5.26 39.11
CA LYS A 23 7.18 5.80 37.86
C LYS A 23 7.12 4.78 36.73
N MET A 24 7.49 3.53 36.99
CA MET A 24 7.50 2.46 36.00
C MET A 24 6.07 2.17 35.50
N PHE A 25 5.10 2.10 36.42
CA PHE A 25 3.68 1.93 36.07
C PHE A 25 3.16 3.12 35.25
N LYS A 26 3.53 4.35 35.63
CA LYS A 26 3.11 5.58 34.94
C LYS A 26 3.68 5.67 33.52
N ILE A 27 4.95 5.30 33.34
CA ILE A 27 5.62 5.20 32.02
C ILE A 27 4.90 4.17 31.15
N GLN A 28 4.61 2.98 31.68
CA GLN A 28 3.92 1.92 30.94
C GLN A 28 2.48 2.32 30.54
N THR A 29 1.74 3.01 31.41
CA THR A 29 0.42 3.56 31.04
C THR A 29 0.49 4.68 30.01
N SER A 30 1.53 5.52 30.04
CA SER A 30 1.75 6.62 29.09
C SER A 30 2.10 6.09 27.70
N GLU A 31 2.97 5.07 27.62
CA GLU A 31 3.29 4.39 26.36
C GLU A 31 2.07 3.70 25.77
N LYS A 32 1.27 3.01 26.60
CA LYS A 32 0.04 2.34 26.15
C LYS A 32 -1.01 3.32 25.65
N THR A 33 -1.19 4.47 26.32
CA THR A 33 -2.10 5.53 25.85
C THR A 33 -1.59 6.21 24.57
N GLY A 34 -0.27 6.41 24.46
CA GLY A 34 0.36 6.92 23.24
C GLY A 34 0.15 5.99 22.04
N TYR A 35 0.31 4.68 22.23
CA TYR A 35 0.10 3.66 21.19
C TYR A 35 -1.37 3.56 20.75
N LEU A 36 -2.31 3.56 21.69
CA LEU A 36 -3.75 3.59 21.39
C LEU A 36 -4.13 4.86 20.60
N GLN A 37 -3.56 6.01 20.95
CA GLN A 37 -3.77 7.25 20.21
C GLN A 37 -3.22 7.16 18.78
N LYS A 38 -2.06 6.52 18.57
CA LYS A 38 -1.52 6.27 17.22
C LYS A 38 -2.46 5.38 16.41
N ILE A 39 -2.91 4.25 16.98
CA ILE A 39 -3.88 3.37 16.32
C ILE A 39 -5.14 4.13 15.92
N PHE A 40 -5.71 4.92 16.82
CA PHE A 40 -6.92 5.69 16.51
C PHE A 40 -6.68 6.72 15.40
N SER A 41 -5.53 7.40 15.44
CA SER A 41 -5.16 8.41 14.44
C SER A 41 -5.03 7.81 13.04
N ALA A 42 -4.35 6.66 12.89
CA ALA A 42 -4.22 6.00 11.59
C ALA A 42 -5.50 5.25 11.19
N GLY A 43 -6.21 4.67 12.16
CA GLY A 43 -7.40 3.84 11.94
C GLY A 43 -8.61 4.63 11.47
N ALA A 44 -8.85 5.84 12.00
CA ALA A 44 -10.03 6.62 11.62
C ALA A 44 -10.07 6.97 10.12
N PRO A 45 -8.99 7.48 9.48
CA PRO A 45 -8.96 7.64 8.03
C PRO A 45 -9.10 6.33 7.26
N VAL A 46 -8.46 5.25 7.72
CA VAL A 46 -8.55 3.92 7.06
C VAL A 46 -10.00 3.42 7.04
N ILE A 47 -10.71 3.55 8.16
CA ILE A 47 -12.13 3.19 8.26
C ILE A 47 -12.99 4.06 7.32
N ALA A 48 -12.71 5.37 7.25
CA ALA A 48 -13.43 6.27 6.35
C ALA A 48 -13.20 5.92 4.87
N ILE A 49 -11.97 5.53 4.50
CA ILE A 49 -11.64 5.03 3.15
C ILE A 49 -12.42 3.74 2.87
N ALA A 50 -12.36 2.76 3.78
CA ALA A 50 -13.06 1.49 3.62
C ALA A 50 -14.59 1.69 3.51
N PHE A 51 -15.15 2.63 4.26
CA PHE A 51 -16.57 2.99 4.14
C PHE A 51 -16.89 3.62 2.78
N ALA A 52 -16.04 4.53 2.27
CA ALA A 52 -16.22 5.12 0.95
C ALA A 52 -16.11 4.07 -0.18
N GLU A 53 -15.17 3.11 -0.06
CA GLU A 53 -15.06 1.98 -0.97
C GLU A 53 -16.26 1.04 -0.89
N LEU A 54 -16.83 0.81 0.29
CA LEU A 54 -18.07 0.03 0.41
C LEU A 54 -19.26 0.71 -0.29
N LEU A 55 -19.32 2.05 -0.29
CA LEU A 55 -20.30 2.78 -1.08
C LEU A 55 -20.09 2.56 -2.59
N ILE A 56 -18.84 2.52 -3.06
CA ILE A 56 -18.53 2.16 -4.47
C ILE A 56 -18.98 0.72 -4.76
N PHE A 57 -18.61 -0.22 -3.91
CA PHE A 57 -18.97 -1.64 -4.02
C PHE A 57 -20.49 -1.86 -4.12
N THR A 58 -21.27 -1.07 -3.40
CA THR A 58 -22.75 -1.14 -3.41
C THR A 58 -23.41 -0.30 -4.51
N GLY A 59 -22.63 0.30 -5.41
CA GLY A 59 -23.11 1.11 -6.53
C GLY A 59 -23.51 2.55 -6.17
N ARG A 60 -23.24 2.99 -4.94
CA ARG A 60 -23.59 4.32 -4.40
C ARG A 60 -22.50 5.35 -4.71
N ILE A 61 -22.22 5.54 -6.00
CA ILE A 61 -21.07 6.33 -6.49
C ILE A 61 -21.14 7.81 -6.05
N LYS A 62 -22.33 8.42 -6.03
CA LYS A 62 -22.49 9.83 -5.62
C LYS A 62 -22.16 10.03 -4.15
N GLU A 63 -22.63 9.14 -3.29
CA GLU A 63 -22.34 9.16 -1.87
C GLU A 63 -20.87 8.82 -1.59
N ALA A 64 -20.28 7.90 -2.35
CA ALA A 64 -18.85 7.64 -2.29
C ALA A 64 -18.02 8.88 -2.63
N ALA A 65 -18.34 9.59 -3.72
CA ALA A 65 -17.67 10.82 -4.13
C ALA A 65 -17.80 11.93 -3.08
N ALA A 66 -18.99 12.08 -2.48
CA ALA A 66 -19.21 13.02 -1.38
C ALA A 66 -18.38 12.65 -0.14
N THR A 67 -18.33 11.37 0.21
CA THR A 67 -17.55 10.84 1.34
C THR A 67 -16.05 11.07 1.12
N TYR A 68 -15.54 10.80 -0.10
CA TYR A 68 -14.14 11.05 -0.45
C TYR A 68 -13.78 12.53 -0.45
N THR A 69 -14.68 13.40 -0.92
CA THR A 69 -14.51 14.85 -0.85
C THR A 69 -14.43 15.32 0.60
N LEU A 70 -15.34 14.85 1.46
CA LEU A 70 -15.34 15.19 2.88
C LEU A 70 -14.07 14.68 3.57
N LEU A 71 -13.66 13.44 3.29
CA LEU A 71 -12.44 12.86 3.82
C LEU A 71 -11.19 13.65 3.38
N LEU A 72 -11.12 14.09 2.13
CA LEU A 72 -10.05 14.94 1.62
C LEU A 72 -9.95 16.25 2.41
N ILE A 73 -11.08 16.91 2.67
CA ILE A 73 -11.14 18.14 3.48
C ILE A 73 -10.69 17.86 4.92
N ILE A 74 -11.23 16.81 5.55
CA ILE A 74 -10.91 16.43 6.94
C ILE A 74 -9.42 16.12 7.08
N LEU A 75 -8.84 15.34 6.16
CA LEU A 75 -7.41 15.03 6.17
C LEU A 75 -6.56 16.29 5.98
N SER A 76 -6.95 17.18 5.06
CA SER A 76 -6.24 18.46 4.84
C SER A 76 -6.22 19.32 6.10
N LEU A 77 -7.37 19.47 6.76
CA LEU A 77 -7.47 20.21 8.03
C LEU A 77 -6.70 19.51 9.15
N SER A 78 -6.75 18.17 9.20
CA SER A 78 -6.04 17.37 10.19
C SER A 78 -4.52 17.47 10.05
N ILE A 79 -3.99 17.58 8.82
CA ILE A 79 -2.56 17.84 8.56
C ILE A 79 -2.15 19.19 9.14
N ILE A 80 -2.95 20.24 8.94
CA ILE A 80 -2.68 21.58 9.46
C ILE A 80 -2.74 21.61 10.99
N ALA A 81 -3.76 20.98 11.58
CA ALA A 81 -4.00 21.00 13.02
C ALA A 81 -3.06 20.09 13.82
N SER A 82 -2.52 19.03 13.21
CA SER A 82 -1.69 18.05 13.91
C SER A 82 -0.38 18.67 14.39
N LYS A 83 0.00 18.46 15.65
CA LYS A 83 1.29 18.93 16.19
C LYS A 83 2.44 17.93 15.97
N LYS A 84 2.13 16.63 15.93
CA LYS A 84 3.12 15.55 15.79
C LYS A 84 3.48 15.33 14.32
N LEU A 85 4.78 15.41 13.99
CA LEU A 85 5.28 15.23 12.62
C LEU A 85 4.93 13.86 12.05
N GLU A 86 5.08 12.79 12.84
CA GLU A 86 4.76 11.42 12.41
C GLU A 86 3.30 11.28 11.95
N THR A 87 2.35 11.85 12.72
CA THR A 87 0.92 11.84 12.38
C THR A 87 0.64 12.62 11.10
N ARG A 88 1.29 13.78 10.89
CA ARG A 88 1.16 14.55 9.65
C ARG A 88 1.62 13.74 8.44
N LYS A 89 2.75 13.05 8.55
CA LYS A 89 3.28 12.22 7.45
C LYS A 89 2.32 11.09 7.08
N VAL A 90 1.68 10.46 8.06
CA VAL A 90 0.63 9.45 7.81
C VAL A 90 -0.59 10.07 7.11
N TYR A 91 -1.08 11.22 7.57
CA TYR A 91 -2.24 11.86 6.92
C TYR A 91 -1.93 12.33 5.50
N GLN A 92 -0.74 12.88 5.27
CA GLN A 92 -0.25 13.23 3.93
C GLN A 92 -0.06 12.00 3.03
N ALA A 93 0.27 10.82 3.58
CA ALA A 93 0.32 9.59 2.80
C ALA A 93 -1.10 9.12 2.43
N LEU A 94 -2.02 9.10 3.40
CA LEU A 94 -3.39 8.62 3.19
C LEU A 94 -4.23 9.55 2.30
N ILE A 95 -3.91 10.85 2.22
CA ILE A 95 -4.60 11.80 1.34
C ILE A 95 -4.48 11.42 -0.15
N LEU A 96 -3.46 10.64 -0.52
CA LEU A 96 -3.28 10.17 -1.89
C LEU A 96 -4.43 9.27 -2.35
N LEU A 97 -5.08 8.53 -1.45
CA LEU A 97 -6.18 7.61 -1.81
C LEU A 97 -7.48 8.35 -2.16
N PRO A 98 -7.97 9.34 -1.37
CA PRO A 98 -9.06 10.20 -1.80
C PRO A 98 -8.78 10.93 -3.12
N VAL A 99 -7.56 11.45 -3.31
CA VAL A 99 -7.20 12.12 -4.58
C VAL A 99 -7.26 11.14 -5.75
N LEU A 100 -6.65 9.96 -5.61
CA LEU A 100 -6.69 8.90 -6.62
C LEU A 100 -8.15 8.55 -6.98
N ARG A 101 -9.01 8.36 -5.98
CA ARG A 101 -10.39 7.97 -6.24
C ARG A 101 -11.22 9.08 -6.86
N LEU A 102 -11.06 10.33 -6.42
CA LEU A 102 -11.76 11.45 -7.03
C LEU A 102 -11.33 11.67 -8.48
N VAL A 103 -10.04 11.47 -8.80
CA VAL A 103 -9.56 11.48 -10.19
C VAL A 103 -10.22 10.37 -11.00
N ASN A 104 -10.22 9.13 -10.48
CA ASN A 104 -10.85 7.98 -11.12
C ASN A 104 -12.36 8.21 -11.38
N LEU A 105 -13.12 8.63 -10.37
CA LEU A 105 -14.55 8.92 -10.50
C LEU A 105 -14.87 10.12 -11.41
N SER A 106 -13.90 10.98 -11.70
CA SER A 106 -14.07 12.12 -12.61
C SER A 106 -13.78 11.76 -14.07
N MET A 107 -13.34 10.53 -14.35
CA MET A 107 -12.99 10.10 -15.70
C MET A 107 -14.23 10.12 -16.62
N PRO A 108 -14.13 10.70 -17.83
CA PRO A 108 -15.25 10.72 -18.75
C PRO A 108 -15.64 9.32 -19.23
N ILE A 109 -16.95 9.08 -19.37
CA ILE A 109 -17.55 7.80 -19.78
C ILE A 109 -16.97 7.25 -21.09
N PHE A 110 -16.55 8.13 -22.01
CA PHE A 110 -15.95 7.76 -23.30
C PHE A 110 -14.61 7.01 -23.18
N PHE A 111 -13.97 7.01 -22.01
CA PHE A 111 -12.71 6.31 -21.75
C PHE A 111 -12.87 4.98 -21.00
N GLU A 112 -14.08 4.62 -20.56
CA GLU A 112 -14.30 3.55 -19.55
C GLU A 112 -13.80 2.15 -19.95
N ALA A 113 -13.49 1.90 -21.22
CA ALA A 113 -13.01 0.59 -21.70
C ALA A 113 -11.73 0.66 -22.53
N ASN A 114 -10.94 1.74 -22.43
CA ASN A 114 -9.70 1.89 -23.20
C ASN A 114 -8.47 1.94 -22.29
N ILE A 115 -7.38 1.28 -22.69
CA ILE A 115 -6.09 1.34 -22.01
C ILE A 115 -5.57 2.77 -21.77
N TYR A 116 -5.97 3.75 -22.58
CA TYR A 116 -5.60 5.15 -22.37
C TYR A 116 -6.25 5.78 -21.12
N SER A 117 -7.35 5.23 -20.60
CA SER A 117 -7.97 5.71 -19.36
C SER A 117 -7.01 5.64 -18.18
N PHE A 118 -6.18 4.60 -18.12
CA PHE A 118 -5.13 4.47 -17.11
C PHE A 118 -4.10 5.60 -17.20
N VAL A 119 -3.76 6.07 -18.39
CA VAL A 119 -2.86 7.22 -18.52
C VAL A 119 -3.48 8.47 -17.91
N PHE A 120 -4.75 8.75 -18.22
CA PHE A 120 -5.44 9.92 -17.69
C PHE A 120 -5.77 9.82 -16.20
N MET A 121 -5.95 8.62 -15.66
CA MET A 121 -6.19 8.42 -14.23
C MET A 121 -4.91 8.55 -13.41
N TYR A 122 -3.82 7.93 -13.85
CA TYR A 122 -2.61 7.82 -13.05
C TYR A 122 -1.61 8.96 -13.32
N LEU A 123 -1.51 9.49 -14.54
CA LEU A 123 -0.58 10.58 -14.83
C LEU A 123 -0.80 11.82 -13.95
N PRO A 124 -2.04 12.29 -13.68
CA PRO A 124 -2.27 13.39 -12.75
C PRO A 124 -1.80 13.10 -11.32
N MET A 125 -1.79 11.83 -10.89
CA MET A 125 -1.31 11.43 -9.57
C MET A 125 0.19 11.65 -9.38
N THR A 126 0.96 11.78 -10.46
CA THR A 126 2.38 12.12 -10.36
C THR A 126 2.62 13.45 -9.62
N ILE A 127 1.68 14.40 -9.70
CA ILE A 127 1.77 15.70 -9.01
C ILE A 127 1.70 15.53 -7.47
N PRO A 128 0.59 15.03 -6.87
CA PRO A 128 0.51 14.87 -5.42
C PRO A 128 1.55 13.89 -4.89
N ILE A 129 1.88 12.83 -5.63
CA ILE A 129 2.95 11.89 -5.24
C ILE A 129 4.29 12.58 -5.16
N THR A 130 4.64 13.42 -6.14
CA THR A 130 5.91 14.17 -6.13
C THR A 130 5.96 15.13 -4.95
N ILE A 131 4.87 15.87 -4.68
CA ILE A 131 4.77 16.79 -3.54
C ILE A 131 4.99 16.04 -2.22
N VAL A 132 4.27 14.93 -2.00
CA VAL A 132 4.40 14.12 -0.78
C VAL A 132 5.79 13.51 -0.67
N SER A 133 6.34 12.98 -1.76
CA SER A 133 7.66 12.34 -1.75
C SER A 133 8.79 13.32 -1.42
N VAL A 134 8.73 14.54 -1.98
CA VAL A 134 9.71 15.60 -1.70
C VAL A 134 9.58 16.09 -0.27
N TYR A 135 8.35 16.39 0.18
CA TYR A 135 8.13 16.95 1.51
C TYR A 135 8.43 15.97 2.65
N GLN A 136 8.26 14.67 2.40
CA GLN A 136 8.54 13.65 3.40
C GLN A 136 9.94 13.05 3.31
N GLU A 137 10.76 13.47 2.34
CA GLU A 137 12.11 12.95 2.11
C GLU A 137 12.12 11.43 1.89
N ILE A 138 11.19 10.92 1.08
CA ILE A 138 11.16 9.51 0.71
C ILE A 138 12.45 9.20 -0.08
N PRO A 139 13.24 8.18 0.33
CA PRO A 139 14.48 7.83 -0.36
C PRO A 139 14.25 7.55 -1.85
N LYS A 140 15.09 8.14 -2.71
CA LYS A 140 15.04 7.93 -4.16
C LYS A 140 16.14 6.95 -4.56
N GLU A 141 15.78 5.94 -5.34
CA GLU A 141 16.77 5.09 -6.02
C GLU A 141 17.36 5.83 -7.23
N GLY A 142 18.68 5.68 -7.44
CA GLY A 142 19.34 6.23 -8.63
C GLY A 142 18.89 5.51 -9.90
N LYS A 143 18.73 6.24 -11.02
CA LYS A 143 18.23 5.69 -12.29
C LYS A 143 18.98 4.44 -12.77
N MET A 144 20.31 4.41 -12.62
CA MET A 144 21.13 3.28 -13.06
C MET A 144 20.91 2.03 -12.21
N ASP A 145 20.73 2.21 -10.90
CA ASP A 145 20.46 1.12 -9.97
C ASP A 145 19.06 0.53 -10.20
N LEU A 146 18.09 1.41 -10.49
CA LEU A 146 16.73 1.02 -10.85
C LEU A 146 16.70 0.12 -12.09
N LEU A 147 17.32 0.53 -13.21
CA LEU A 147 17.34 -0.29 -14.43
C LEU A 147 18.04 -1.64 -14.24
N ARG A 148 19.16 -1.65 -13.49
CA ARG A 148 19.88 -2.88 -13.16
C ARG A 148 19.02 -3.83 -12.33
N LYS A 149 18.32 -3.34 -11.31
CA LYS A 149 17.41 -4.12 -10.47
C LYS A 149 16.23 -4.66 -11.26
N MET A 150 15.63 -3.87 -12.15
CA MET A 150 14.55 -4.33 -13.03
C MET A 150 15.00 -5.52 -13.90
N GLY A 151 16.20 -5.43 -14.50
CA GLY A 151 16.77 -6.55 -15.26
C GLY A 151 17.06 -7.78 -14.40
N LEU A 152 17.57 -7.59 -13.18
CA LEU A 152 17.83 -8.67 -12.23
C LEU A 152 16.56 -9.41 -11.80
N TYR A 153 15.48 -8.67 -11.53
CA TYR A 153 14.21 -9.24 -11.06
C TYR A 153 13.31 -9.74 -12.18
N LEU A 154 13.65 -9.50 -13.45
CA LEU A 154 12.80 -9.82 -14.60
C LEU A 154 12.35 -11.30 -14.63
N PRO A 155 13.22 -12.32 -14.51
CA PRO A 155 12.78 -13.72 -14.58
C PRO A 155 11.84 -14.10 -13.43
N PHE A 156 12.16 -13.64 -12.22
CA PHE A 156 11.33 -13.89 -11.03
C PHE A 156 9.97 -13.20 -11.14
N SER A 157 9.96 -11.95 -11.61
CA SER A 157 8.75 -11.15 -11.73
C SER A 157 7.80 -11.66 -12.81
N LEU A 158 8.34 -12.21 -13.91
CA LEU A 158 7.56 -12.91 -14.93
C LEU A 158 6.83 -14.12 -14.35
N LEU A 159 7.55 -14.99 -13.64
CA LEU A 159 6.96 -16.20 -13.06
C LEU A 159 5.95 -15.87 -11.97
N ALA A 160 6.31 -14.97 -11.04
CA ALA A 160 5.40 -14.54 -9.99
C ALA A 160 4.16 -13.88 -10.59
N GLY A 161 4.35 -12.95 -11.53
CA GLY A 161 3.26 -12.24 -12.20
C GLY A 161 2.27 -13.18 -12.87
N LEU A 162 2.75 -14.22 -13.56
CA LEU A 162 1.88 -15.23 -14.17
C LEU A 162 1.05 -16.00 -13.12
N ILE A 163 1.69 -16.47 -12.04
CA ILE A 163 1.01 -17.23 -10.98
C ILE A 163 -0.10 -16.40 -10.33
N PHE A 164 0.20 -15.14 -9.99
CA PHE A 164 -0.77 -14.22 -9.42
C PHE A 164 -1.89 -13.91 -10.43
N ALA A 165 -1.56 -13.57 -11.67
CA ALA A 165 -2.55 -13.27 -12.69
C ALA A 165 -3.50 -14.43 -12.99
N GLU A 166 -3.01 -15.67 -13.02
CA GLU A 166 -3.85 -16.86 -13.18
C GLU A 166 -4.84 -17.00 -12.01
N ALA A 167 -4.37 -16.82 -10.77
CA ALA A 167 -5.24 -16.87 -9.59
C ALA A 167 -6.31 -15.76 -9.60
N GLU A 168 -5.93 -14.55 -10.01
CA GLU A 168 -6.84 -13.40 -10.13
C GLU A 168 -7.84 -13.54 -11.27
N TYR A 169 -7.42 -14.09 -12.40
CA TYR A 169 -8.28 -14.31 -13.56
C TYR A 169 -9.44 -15.27 -13.25
N LEU A 170 -9.21 -16.26 -12.35
CA LEU A 170 -10.27 -17.15 -11.86
C LEU A 170 -11.36 -16.41 -11.06
N ILE A 171 -11.06 -15.21 -10.54
CA ILE A 171 -11.97 -14.40 -9.72
C ILE A 171 -12.70 -13.37 -10.57
N VAL A 172 -11.97 -12.61 -11.39
CA VAL A 172 -12.49 -11.42 -12.08
C VAL A 172 -12.90 -11.70 -13.53
N GLN A 173 -12.29 -12.70 -14.19
CA GLN A 173 -12.55 -13.05 -15.60
C GLN A 173 -12.49 -11.82 -16.51
N THR A 174 -11.34 -11.15 -16.49
CA THR A 174 -11.11 -9.88 -17.20
C THR A 174 -11.26 -10.04 -18.71
N ARG A 175 -11.65 -8.93 -19.36
CA ARG A 175 -11.63 -8.80 -20.82
C ARG A 175 -10.28 -8.26 -21.28
N PRO A 176 -9.84 -8.59 -22.51
CA PRO A 176 -8.59 -8.05 -23.03
C PRO A 176 -8.69 -6.52 -23.19
N LEU A 177 -7.70 -5.80 -22.67
CA LEU A 177 -7.58 -4.34 -22.83
C LEU A 177 -6.93 -3.93 -24.17
N ILE A 178 -6.32 -4.88 -24.86
CA ILE A 178 -5.72 -4.70 -26.18
C ILE A 178 -6.42 -5.61 -27.20
N PRO A 179 -6.56 -5.19 -28.48
CA PRO A 179 -7.35 -5.94 -29.46
C PRO A 179 -6.71 -7.27 -29.88
N ASP A 180 -5.37 -7.35 -29.86
CA ASP A 180 -4.60 -8.55 -30.21
C ASP A 180 -3.24 -8.56 -29.51
N LEU A 181 -2.51 -9.67 -29.64
CA LEU A 181 -1.16 -9.87 -29.10
C LEU A 181 -0.04 -9.41 -30.07
N SER A 182 -0.33 -8.49 -31.00
CA SER A 182 0.72 -7.94 -31.86
C SER A 182 1.77 -7.20 -31.03
N PHE A 183 2.99 -7.12 -31.57
CA PHE A 183 4.12 -6.50 -30.89
C PHE A 183 3.82 -5.08 -30.41
N PHE A 184 3.17 -4.25 -31.22
CA PHE A 184 2.86 -2.86 -30.86
C PHE A 184 1.86 -2.77 -29.72
N ASN A 185 0.80 -3.59 -29.73
CA ASN A 185 -0.21 -3.61 -28.68
C ASN A 185 0.36 -4.13 -27.36
N LEU A 186 1.16 -5.20 -27.41
CA LEU A 186 1.86 -5.72 -26.23
C LEU A 186 2.88 -4.74 -25.66
N LEU A 187 3.62 -4.04 -26.51
CA LEU A 187 4.56 -3.02 -26.08
C LEU A 187 3.83 -1.86 -25.39
N GLN A 188 2.72 -1.39 -25.97
CA GLN A 188 1.88 -0.36 -25.36
C GLN A 188 1.31 -0.82 -24.00
N LEU A 189 0.78 -2.04 -23.93
CA LEU A 189 0.28 -2.62 -22.68
C LEU A 189 1.38 -2.69 -21.63
N THR A 190 2.55 -3.19 -22.00
CA THR A 190 3.70 -3.32 -21.10
C THR A 190 4.13 -1.97 -20.53
N ILE A 191 4.21 -0.94 -21.38
CA ILE A 191 4.58 0.41 -20.95
C ILE A 191 3.57 0.96 -19.94
N ILE A 192 2.28 0.86 -20.25
CA ILE A 192 1.22 1.40 -19.38
C ILE A 192 1.13 0.61 -18.08
N MET A 193 1.14 -0.73 -18.13
CA MET A 193 0.93 -1.55 -16.94
C MET A 193 2.12 -1.53 -15.98
N ILE A 194 3.37 -1.48 -16.48
CA ILE A 194 4.55 -1.40 -15.62
C ILE A 194 4.81 0.04 -15.16
N PHE A 195 4.92 1.00 -16.09
CA PHE A 195 5.46 2.32 -15.77
C PHE A 195 4.41 3.36 -15.42
N ILE A 196 3.14 3.11 -15.72
CA ILE A 196 2.04 4.01 -15.34
C ILE A 196 1.29 3.39 -14.17
N VAL A 197 0.59 2.27 -14.36
CA VAL A 197 -0.25 1.66 -13.33
C VAL A 197 0.60 1.10 -12.19
N GLY A 198 1.40 0.07 -12.46
CA GLY A 198 2.20 -0.62 -11.44
C GLY A 198 3.15 0.31 -10.70
N LEU A 199 3.88 1.16 -11.42
CA LEU A 199 4.78 2.13 -10.78
C LEU A 199 4.06 3.08 -9.84
N ILE A 200 2.94 3.67 -10.26
CA ILE A 200 2.24 4.67 -9.46
C ILE A 200 1.56 4.03 -8.26
N GLU A 201 0.93 2.87 -8.44
CA GLU A 201 0.32 2.16 -7.32
C GLU A 201 1.36 1.70 -6.30
N GLU A 202 2.44 1.05 -6.73
CA GLU A 202 3.48 0.61 -5.79
C GLU A 202 4.17 1.79 -5.11
N LEU A 203 4.32 2.93 -5.79
CA LEU A 203 4.87 4.13 -5.16
C LEU A 203 3.91 4.70 -4.09
N ILE A 204 2.60 4.76 -4.37
CA ILE A 204 1.59 5.18 -3.39
C ILE A 204 1.56 4.21 -2.20
N PHE A 205 1.34 2.92 -2.46
CA PHE A 205 1.05 1.94 -1.43
C PHE A 205 2.30 1.49 -0.68
N ARG A 206 3.40 1.16 -1.37
CA ARG A 206 4.62 0.60 -0.74
C ARG A 206 5.60 1.71 -0.42
N GLY A 207 5.91 2.54 -1.42
CA GLY A 207 6.84 3.66 -1.28
C GLY A 207 6.43 4.64 -0.18
N ILE A 208 5.17 5.07 -0.16
CA ILE A 208 4.69 6.15 0.72
C ILE A 208 3.85 5.61 1.89
N ILE A 209 2.70 4.99 1.63
CA ILE A 209 1.73 4.60 2.68
C ILE A 209 2.34 3.56 3.62
N GLN A 210 2.83 2.43 3.09
CA GLN A 210 3.43 1.38 3.90
C GLN A 210 4.64 1.90 4.69
N THR A 211 5.57 2.61 4.05
CA THR A 211 6.73 3.21 4.74
C THR A 211 6.32 4.05 5.94
N ARG A 212 5.32 4.93 5.79
CA ARG A 212 4.86 5.79 6.90
C ARG A 212 4.08 5.02 7.96
N LEU A 213 3.29 4.03 7.58
CA LEU A 213 2.60 3.19 8.55
C LEU A 213 3.56 2.25 9.30
N GLU A 214 4.64 1.78 8.66
CA GLU A 214 5.71 1.01 9.31
C GLU A 214 6.44 1.86 10.35
N GLU A 215 6.80 3.10 10.02
CA GLU A 215 7.40 4.05 10.97
C GLU A 215 6.44 4.39 12.12
N PHE A 216 5.14 4.47 11.85
CA PHE A 216 4.14 4.92 12.83
C PHE A 216 3.63 3.82 13.76
N LEU A 217 3.40 2.61 13.24
CA LEU A 217 2.76 1.47 13.93
C LEU A 217 3.67 0.24 14.07
N GLY A 218 4.87 0.28 13.48
CA GLY A 218 5.78 -0.84 13.37
C GLY A 218 5.58 -1.65 12.08
N PRO A 219 6.56 -2.50 11.71
CA PRO A 219 6.56 -3.23 10.43
C PRO A 219 5.28 -4.00 10.12
N ALA A 220 4.82 -4.81 11.07
CA ALA A 220 3.64 -5.65 10.88
C ALA A 220 2.37 -4.81 10.68
N GLY A 221 2.17 -3.77 11.48
CA GLY A 221 1.02 -2.87 11.36
C GLY A 221 1.05 -2.08 10.05
N GLY A 222 2.24 -1.67 9.60
CA GLY A 222 2.45 -0.98 8.34
C GLY A 222 2.08 -1.82 7.12
N VAL A 223 2.62 -3.04 7.04
CA VAL A 223 2.30 -3.99 5.96
C VAL A 223 0.81 -4.34 5.99
N LEU A 224 0.26 -4.67 7.17
CA LEU A 224 -1.14 -5.08 7.30
C LEU A 224 -2.11 -3.98 6.83
N LEU A 225 -1.95 -2.75 7.32
CA LEU A 225 -2.86 -1.66 6.96
C LEU A 225 -2.68 -1.19 5.52
N ALA A 226 -1.46 -1.16 4.98
CA ALA A 226 -1.24 -0.84 3.57
C ALA A 226 -1.89 -1.90 2.66
N SER A 227 -1.80 -3.17 3.02
CA SER A 227 -2.44 -4.27 2.29
C SER A 227 -3.96 -4.21 2.38
N LEU A 228 -4.50 -3.89 3.56
CA LEU A 228 -5.94 -3.67 3.75
C LEU A 228 -6.45 -2.54 2.85
N LEU A 229 -5.75 -1.42 2.84
CA LEU A 229 -6.06 -0.29 1.95
C LEU A 229 -5.97 -0.70 0.48
N PHE A 230 -4.94 -1.44 0.08
CA PHE A 230 -4.80 -1.94 -1.29
C PHE A 230 -6.00 -2.81 -1.68
N GLY A 231 -6.39 -3.74 -0.81
CA GLY A 231 -7.54 -4.62 -1.03
C GLY A 231 -8.87 -3.87 -1.17
N VAL A 232 -9.20 -3.00 -0.22
CA VAL A 232 -10.48 -2.25 -0.29
C VAL A 232 -10.52 -1.31 -1.50
N MET A 233 -9.37 -0.80 -1.95
CA MET A 233 -9.30 0.04 -3.14
C MET A 233 -9.58 -0.73 -4.46
N HIS A 234 -9.68 -2.06 -4.42
CA HIS A 234 -10.12 -2.88 -5.55
C HIS A 234 -11.64 -3.17 -5.52
N SER A 235 -12.40 -2.47 -4.65
CA SER A 235 -13.85 -2.66 -4.54
C SER A 235 -14.63 -2.42 -5.83
N SER A 236 -14.08 -1.62 -6.76
CA SER A 236 -14.71 -1.30 -8.05
C SER A 236 -14.90 -2.50 -8.98
N TYR A 237 -14.20 -3.61 -8.75
CA TYR A 237 -14.42 -4.86 -9.49
C TYR A 237 -15.74 -5.56 -9.11
N GLY A 238 -16.43 -5.10 -8.06
CA GLY A 238 -17.78 -5.55 -7.73
C GLY A 238 -17.87 -6.95 -7.10
N THR A 239 -16.73 -7.57 -6.78
CA THR A 239 -16.69 -8.88 -6.11
C THR A 239 -15.87 -8.83 -4.83
N PHE A 240 -16.42 -9.38 -3.76
CA PHE A 240 -15.73 -9.45 -2.46
C PHE A 240 -14.46 -10.31 -2.53
N TYR A 241 -14.45 -11.33 -3.38
CA TYR A 241 -13.29 -12.20 -3.58
C TYR A 241 -12.08 -11.42 -4.11
N GLU A 242 -12.30 -10.39 -4.91
CA GLU A 242 -11.22 -9.55 -5.44
C GLU A 242 -10.58 -8.69 -4.35
N ILE A 243 -11.39 -8.14 -3.44
CA ILE A 243 -10.90 -7.39 -2.27
C ILE A 243 -10.01 -8.29 -1.39
N VAL A 244 -10.43 -9.55 -1.18
CA VAL A 244 -9.64 -10.52 -0.40
C VAL A 244 -8.36 -10.91 -1.13
N TYR A 245 -8.44 -11.19 -2.43
CA TYR A 245 -7.29 -11.58 -3.23
C TYR A 245 -6.24 -10.46 -3.25
N THR A 246 -6.64 -9.23 -3.57
CA THR A 246 -5.73 -8.07 -3.60
C THR A 246 -5.20 -7.70 -2.23
N PHE A 247 -5.94 -7.92 -1.14
CA PHE A 247 -5.39 -7.84 0.22
C PHE A 247 -4.23 -8.83 0.43
N LEU A 248 -4.40 -10.09 0.02
CA LEU A 248 -3.38 -11.13 0.19
C LEU A 248 -2.17 -10.91 -0.72
N ALA A 249 -2.40 -10.67 -2.02
CA ALA A 249 -1.34 -10.30 -2.97
C ALA A 249 -0.62 -9.04 -2.50
N GLY A 250 -1.38 -8.07 -2.00
CA GLY A 250 -0.86 -6.82 -1.48
C GLY A 250 0.04 -7.01 -0.25
N GLY A 251 -0.30 -7.96 0.62
CA GLY A 251 0.52 -8.39 1.76
C GLY A 251 1.82 -9.07 1.35
N ILE A 252 1.79 -9.90 0.31
CA ILE A 252 3.00 -10.55 -0.23
C ILE A 252 3.95 -9.51 -0.83
N LEU A 253 3.44 -8.62 -1.69
CA LEU A 253 4.22 -7.52 -2.24
C LEU A 253 4.72 -6.58 -1.14
N GLY A 254 3.87 -6.28 -0.16
CA GLY A 254 4.24 -5.47 1.01
C GLY A 254 5.36 -6.12 1.82
N TYR A 255 5.34 -7.44 2.01
CA TYR A 255 6.43 -8.18 2.65
C TYR A 255 7.73 -8.14 1.84
N PHE A 256 7.65 -8.35 0.52
CA PHE A 256 8.83 -8.23 -0.36
C PHE A 256 9.44 -6.83 -0.29
N PHE A 257 8.61 -5.79 -0.32
CA PHE A 257 9.08 -4.42 -0.15
C PHE A 257 9.67 -4.18 1.24
N TYR A 258 9.05 -4.68 2.31
CA TYR A 258 9.57 -4.56 3.67
C TYR A 258 10.98 -5.16 3.79
N ARG A 259 11.19 -6.36 3.22
CA ARG A 259 12.46 -7.10 3.31
C ARG A 259 13.56 -6.55 2.41
N THR A 260 13.21 -6.09 1.21
CA THR A 260 14.20 -5.70 0.18
C THR A 260 14.37 -4.19 0.07
N LYS A 261 13.38 -3.41 0.52
CA LYS A 261 13.23 -1.97 0.28
C LYS A 261 13.41 -1.59 -1.19
N SER A 262 13.05 -2.51 -2.10
CA SER A 262 13.24 -2.36 -3.54
C SER A 262 11.89 -2.15 -4.23
N LEU A 263 11.66 -0.92 -4.68
CA LEU A 263 10.49 -0.58 -5.48
C LEU A 263 10.48 -1.29 -6.85
N PRO A 264 11.61 -1.41 -7.58
CA PRO A 264 11.65 -2.14 -8.86
C PRO A 264 11.12 -3.56 -8.78
N LEU A 265 11.37 -4.28 -7.67
CA LEU A 265 10.89 -5.65 -7.50
C LEU A 265 9.35 -5.72 -7.52
N VAL A 266 8.70 -4.92 -6.67
CA VAL A 266 7.24 -4.96 -6.55
C VAL A 266 6.55 -4.36 -7.78
N VAL A 267 7.13 -3.34 -8.39
CA VAL A 267 6.63 -2.75 -9.64
C VAL A 267 6.68 -3.75 -10.78
N MET A 268 7.77 -4.52 -10.90
CA MET A 268 7.89 -5.53 -11.94
C MET A 268 6.90 -6.67 -11.74
N ILE A 269 6.77 -7.19 -10.51
CA ILE A 269 5.80 -8.25 -10.23
C ILE A 269 4.39 -7.76 -10.54
N HIS A 270 3.97 -6.63 -9.98
CA HIS A 270 2.63 -6.08 -10.18
C HIS A 270 2.37 -5.72 -11.66
N GLY A 271 3.33 -5.10 -12.33
CA GLY A 271 3.21 -4.80 -13.75
C GLY A 271 3.02 -6.06 -14.61
N PHE A 272 3.72 -7.16 -14.29
CA PHE A 272 3.50 -8.43 -14.96
C PHE A 272 2.16 -9.07 -14.62
N ILE A 273 1.68 -8.97 -13.38
CA ILE A 273 0.30 -9.38 -13.02
C ILE A 273 -0.68 -8.73 -14.00
N ASN A 274 -0.59 -7.41 -14.16
CA ASN A 274 -1.49 -6.66 -15.04
C ASN A 274 -1.33 -7.02 -16.53
N ILE A 275 -0.11 -7.26 -17.01
CA ILE A 275 0.12 -7.68 -18.41
C ILE A 275 -0.52 -9.04 -18.69
N PHE A 276 -0.33 -10.01 -17.79
CA PHE A 276 -0.93 -11.34 -17.95
C PHE A 276 -2.44 -11.28 -17.81
N LEU A 277 -2.94 -10.59 -16.78
CA LEU A 277 -4.36 -10.49 -16.46
C LEU A 277 -5.18 -9.74 -17.53
N PHE A 278 -4.68 -8.64 -18.07
CA PHE A 278 -5.43 -7.79 -19.01
C PHE A 278 -5.04 -7.96 -20.48
N GLY A 279 -3.94 -8.67 -20.75
CA GLY A 279 -3.45 -8.91 -22.11
C GLY A 279 -3.46 -10.39 -22.45
N ILE A 280 -2.56 -11.15 -21.82
CA ILE A 280 -2.23 -12.51 -22.29
C ILE A 280 -3.35 -13.52 -22.02
N ILE A 281 -3.78 -13.66 -20.76
CA ILE A 281 -4.73 -14.71 -20.34
C ILE A 281 -6.11 -14.54 -21.01
N PRO A 282 -6.70 -13.34 -21.12
CA PRO A 282 -7.98 -13.18 -21.80
C PRO A 282 -7.96 -13.55 -23.30
N HIS A 283 -6.78 -13.50 -23.95
CA HIS A 283 -6.62 -13.86 -25.36
C HIS A 283 -6.32 -15.35 -25.57
N LEU A 284 -5.56 -15.97 -24.67
CA LEU A 284 -5.12 -17.37 -24.80
C LEU A 284 -5.96 -18.37 -24.01
N GLY A 285 -6.69 -17.89 -22.99
CA GLY A 285 -7.36 -18.70 -21.99
C GLY A 285 -6.49 -18.97 -20.75
N PRO A 286 -7.09 -19.49 -19.67
CA PRO A 286 -6.38 -19.93 -18.47
C PRO A 286 -5.28 -20.94 -18.78
N GLY A 287 -4.20 -20.94 -17.99
CA GLY A 287 -3.03 -21.79 -18.26
C GLY A 287 -2.36 -21.49 -19.60
N LEU A 288 -2.54 -20.27 -20.12
CA LEU A 288 -2.09 -19.83 -21.44
C LEU A 288 -2.61 -20.70 -22.61
N GLY A 289 -3.77 -21.34 -22.43
CA GLY A 289 -4.37 -22.25 -23.42
C GLY A 289 -3.67 -23.61 -23.54
N LEU A 290 -2.77 -23.95 -22.60
CA LEU A 290 -2.09 -25.24 -22.54
C LEU A 290 -2.88 -26.31 -21.76
N VAL A 291 -4.01 -25.93 -21.16
CA VAL A 291 -4.87 -26.77 -20.31
C VAL A 291 -6.28 -26.80 -20.87
#